data_AF-A0A2S7JKM4-F1
#
_entry.id   AF-A0A2S7JKM4-F1
#
_cell.length_a   1.000
_cell.length_b   1.000
_cell.length_c   1.000
_cell.angle_alpha   90.00
_cell.angle_beta   90.00
_cell.angle_gamma   90.00
#
_symmetry.space_group_name_H-M   'P 1'
#
loop_
_entity.id
_entity.type
_entity.pdbx_description
1 polymer ?
#
loop_
_entity_poly.entity_id
_entity_poly.type
_entity_poly.pdbx_seq_one_letter_code
_entity_poly.pdbx_strand_id
1 'polypeptide(L)'
;MGVRDPPSQTDALGFRLQACTVYIRLGHMEHPERVRRVALLCCHCLRNIAFYRAGWQHGALRISRQFWIGANANALDVAVLDWCKLFADRKSKHHWRRVVADHSAFLKDLYAALQVTDKEYRAVVRSVLRYRNKFVAHLDEERVMNIPRMRLLRKSSAFLYNRLRSDAVQQLPLGDAPATAAHHYAFMYRQAIQEHDSHAK
;
A
#
# COMPACT_ATOMS: atom_id res chain seq x y z
N MET A 1 -25.38 65.70 15.88
CA MET A 1 -26.08 64.44 15.56
C MET A 1 -25.40 63.83 14.35
N GLY A 2 -24.44 62.94 14.57
CA GLY A 2 -23.65 62.31 13.51
C GLY A 2 -24.04 60.85 13.39
N VAL A 3 -24.73 60.52 12.29
CA VAL A 3 -25.04 59.16 11.85
C VAL A 3 -23.73 58.43 11.55
N ARG A 4 -23.53 57.24 12.11
CA ARG A 4 -22.41 56.36 11.73
C ARG A 4 -22.84 55.56 10.51
N ASP A 5 -22.33 55.91 9.36
CA ASP A 5 -22.30 55.02 8.20
C ASP A 5 -21.21 53.94 8.38
N PRO A 6 -21.44 52.70 7.90
CA PRO A 6 -20.47 51.62 8.00
C PRO A 6 -19.37 51.79 6.92
N PRO A 7 -18.08 51.50 7.22
CA PRO A 7 -17.06 51.51 6.20
C PRO A 7 -17.18 50.29 5.26
N SER A 8 -17.05 50.64 3.99
CA SER A 8 -17.16 49.85 2.77
C SER A 8 -16.07 48.81 2.57
N GLN A 9 -16.40 47.82 1.75
CA GLN A 9 -15.49 46.87 1.11
C GLN A 9 -14.29 47.57 0.44
N THR A 10 -13.08 47.15 0.79
CA THR A 10 -11.96 46.79 -0.11
C THR A 10 -10.71 46.54 0.73
N ASP A 11 -10.31 45.28 0.89
CA ASP A 11 -8.98 44.87 0.46
C ASP A 11 -8.80 43.36 0.52
N ALA A 12 -8.24 42.87 -0.57
CA ALA A 12 -8.02 41.49 -0.90
C ALA A 12 -6.76 40.95 -0.22
N LEU A 13 -6.85 39.76 0.38
CA LEU A 13 -5.75 38.80 0.38
C LEU A 13 -6.35 37.40 0.39
N GLY A 14 -6.24 36.76 -0.77
CA GLY A 14 -6.93 35.53 -1.10
C GLY A 14 -6.36 34.33 -0.37
N PHE A 15 -7.21 33.67 0.39
CA PHE A 15 -7.12 32.23 0.63
C PHE A 15 -8.26 31.56 -0.15
N ARG A 16 -8.03 31.34 -1.45
CA ARG A 16 -8.83 30.37 -2.21
C ARG A 16 -8.47 28.98 -1.68
N LEU A 17 -9.21 28.54 -0.67
CA LEU A 17 -9.44 27.11 -0.45
C LEU A 17 -10.07 26.57 -1.72
N GLN A 18 -9.22 26.08 -2.63
CA GLN A 18 -9.65 25.23 -3.73
C GLN A 18 -10.13 23.94 -3.08
N ALA A 19 -11.40 23.93 -2.69
CA ALA A 19 -12.15 22.73 -2.44
C ALA A 19 -12.08 21.92 -3.73
N CYS A 20 -11.12 21.00 -3.80
CA CYS A 20 -11.15 19.87 -4.70
C CYS A 20 -12.34 19.00 -4.27
N THR A 21 -13.54 19.46 -4.59
CA THR A 21 -14.73 18.63 -4.71
C THR A 21 -14.46 17.70 -5.88
N VAL A 22 -13.66 16.66 -5.63
CA VAL A 22 -13.58 15.49 -6.49
C VAL A 22 -14.95 14.85 -6.37
N TYR A 23 -15.84 15.22 -7.30
CA TYR A 23 -17.05 14.48 -7.59
C TYR A 23 -16.68 13.01 -7.66
N ILE A 24 -17.12 12.23 -6.67
CA ILE A 24 -17.22 10.78 -6.79
C ILE A 24 -18.29 10.54 -7.84
N ARG A 25 -17.92 10.65 -9.13
CA ARG A 25 -18.53 9.76 -10.11
C ARG A 25 -18.23 8.37 -9.58
N LEU A 26 -19.26 7.56 -9.40
CA LEU A 26 -19.18 6.09 -9.38
C LEU A 26 -18.66 5.65 -10.77
N GLY A 27 -17.44 6.06 -11.08
CA GLY A 27 -16.93 6.29 -12.42
C GLY A 27 -16.12 5.09 -12.87
N HIS A 28 -16.49 4.59 -14.03
CA HIS A 28 -15.71 3.65 -14.80
C HIS A 28 -14.24 4.10 -14.83
N MET A 29 -13.36 3.35 -14.17
CA MET A 29 -11.92 3.60 -14.22
C MET A 29 -11.39 2.95 -15.48
N GLU A 30 -10.92 3.77 -16.42
CA GLU A 30 -10.29 3.32 -17.66
C GLU A 30 -9.12 2.38 -17.40
N HIS A 31 -8.90 1.43 -18.31
CA HIS A 31 -7.92 0.36 -18.10
C HIS A 31 -6.49 0.90 -17.83
N PRO A 32 -5.94 1.88 -18.57
CA PRO A 32 -4.60 2.41 -18.30
C PRO A 32 -4.47 3.06 -16.92
N GLU A 33 -5.48 3.82 -16.50
CA GLU A 33 -5.51 4.44 -15.17
C GLU A 33 -5.59 3.38 -14.06
N ARG A 34 -6.34 2.31 -14.30
CA ARG A 34 -6.42 1.18 -13.36
C ARG A 34 -5.09 0.51 -13.18
N VAL A 35 -4.42 0.19 -14.28
CA VAL A 35 -3.06 -0.37 -14.27
C VAL A 35 -2.12 0.52 -13.47
N ARG A 36 -2.12 1.83 -13.75
CA ARG A 36 -1.28 2.81 -13.04
C ARG A 36 -1.52 2.78 -11.53
N ARG A 37 -2.79 2.79 -11.10
CA ARG A 37 -3.16 2.72 -9.68
C ARG A 37 -2.77 1.41 -9.02
N VAL A 38 -2.89 0.28 -9.72
CA VAL A 38 -2.44 -1.02 -9.22
C VAL A 38 -0.92 -1.03 -9.04
N ALA A 39 -0.15 -0.47 -9.98
CA ALA A 39 1.29 -0.35 -9.86
C ALA A 39 1.71 0.55 -8.67
N LEU A 40 1.05 1.70 -8.48
CA LEU A 40 1.28 2.53 -7.30
C LEU A 40 0.91 1.82 -5.99
N LEU A 41 -0.19 1.07 -5.97
CA LEU A 41 -0.61 0.32 -4.79
C LEU A 41 0.40 -0.79 -4.45
N CYS A 42 1.04 -1.40 -5.45
CA CYS A 42 2.18 -2.29 -5.20
C CYS A 42 3.34 -1.54 -4.54
N CYS A 43 3.66 -0.32 -4.98
CA CYS A 43 4.69 0.51 -4.36
C CYS A 43 4.36 0.90 -2.91
N HIS A 44 3.09 1.22 -2.63
CA HIS A 44 2.63 1.51 -1.26
C HIS A 44 2.73 0.28 -0.36
N CYS A 45 2.28 -0.88 -0.85
CA CYS A 45 2.43 -2.15 -0.15
C CYS A 45 3.91 -2.44 0.17
N LEU A 46 4.80 -2.33 -0.82
CA LEU A 46 6.23 -2.56 -0.65
C LEU A 46 6.87 -1.59 0.36
N ARG A 47 6.52 -0.30 0.31
CA ARG A 47 6.98 0.71 1.27
C ARG A 47 6.60 0.33 2.69
N ASN A 48 5.33 0.00 2.93
CA ASN A 48 4.85 -0.35 4.26
C ASN A 48 5.48 -1.66 4.78
N ILE A 49 5.74 -2.65 3.92
CA ILE A 49 6.52 -3.84 4.29
C ILE A 49 7.96 -3.48 4.63
N ALA A 50 8.57 -2.52 3.93
CA ALA A 50 9.91 -2.05 4.22
C ALA A 50 9.97 -1.36 5.59
N PHE A 51 9.01 -0.49 5.87
CA PHE A 51 8.90 0.22 7.16
C PHE A 51 8.70 -0.77 8.31
N TYR A 52 7.76 -1.71 8.15
CA TYR A 52 7.55 -2.76 9.15
C TYR A 52 8.83 -3.55 9.41
N ARG A 53 9.54 -3.98 8.36
CA ARG A 53 10.81 -4.72 8.54
C ARG A 53 11.87 -3.88 9.24
N ALA A 54 11.95 -2.58 8.93
CA ALA A 54 12.95 -1.69 9.48
C ALA A 54 12.79 -1.50 11.00
N GLY A 55 11.57 -1.60 11.52
CA GLY A 55 11.30 -1.51 12.95
C GLY A 55 11.81 -2.68 13.79
N TRP A 56 12.29 -3.77 13.18
CA TRP A 56 12.82 -4.95 13.87
C TRP A 56 14.34 -5.08 13.73
N GLN A 57 14.99 -5.52 14.80
CA GLN A 57 16.39 -5.88 14.84
C GLN A 57 16.59 -7.04 15.82
N HIS A 58 17.27 -8.10 15.39
CA HIS A 58 17.54 -9.31 16.21
C HIS A 58 16.31 -9.91 16.93
N GLY A 59 15.13 -9.84 16.30
CA GLY A 59 13.89 -10.38 16.87
C GLY A 59 13.17 -9.47 17.87
N ALA A 60 13.69 -8.27 18.13
CA ALA A 60 13.07 -7.26 18.96
C ALA A 60 12.74 -5.99 18.16
N LEU A 61 11.83 -5.16 18.68
CA LEU A 61 11.62 -3.82 18.14
C LEU A 61 12.83 -2.95 18.43
N ARG A 62 13.28 -2.16 17.44
CA ARG A 62 14.41 -1.24 17.59
C ARG A 62 14.16 -0.17 18.64
N ILE A 63 12.92 0.32 18.73
CA ILE A 63 12.50 1.35 19.67
C ILE A 63 11.19 0.89 20.32
N SER A 64 11.20 0.70 21.63
CA SER A 64 10.08 0.18 22.43
C SER A 64 9.19 1.29 23.03
N ARG A 65 9.29 2.53 22.53
CA ARG A 65 8.40 3.63 22.92
C ARG A 65 7.06 3.52 22.19
N GLN A 66 5.96 3.85 22.86
CA GLN A 66 4.59 3.60 22.40
C GLN A 66 4.30 4.11 20.98
N PHE A 67 4.80 5.31 20.64
CA PHE A 67 4.67 5.86 19.30
C PHE A 67 5.29 4.97 18.22
N TRP A 68 6.52 4.48 18.45
CA TRP A 68 7.26 3.66 17.50
C TRP A 68 6.69 2.25 17.38
N ILE A 69 6.18 1.70 18.49
CA ILE A 69 5.41 0.45 18.48
C ILE A 69 4.18 0.62 17.58
N GLY A 70 3.39 1.67 17.80
CA GLY A 70 2.20 1.97 17.01
C GLY A 70 2.52 2.22 15.54
N ALA A 71 3.56 2.99 15.24
CA ALA A 71 3.99 3.27 13.86
C ALA A 71 4.40 1.99 13.12
N ASN A 72 5.14 1.10 13.78
CA ASN A 72 5.54 -0.18 13.19
C ASN A 72 4.34 -1.13 12.97
N ALA A 73 3.41 -1.20 13.93
CA ALA A 73 2.17 -1.96 13.80
C ALA A 73 1.29 -1.41 12.65
N ASN A 74 1.14 -0.09 12.55
CA ASN A 74 0.39 0.54 11.46
C ASN A 74 1.01 0.24 10.09
N ALA A 75 2.34 0.20 9.98
CA ALA A 75 3.01 -0.19 8.74
C ALA A 75 2.65 -1.64 8.34
N LEU A 76 2.59 -2.56 9.30
CA LEU A 76 2.11 -3.93 9.06
C LEU A 76 0.65 -3.93 8.57
N ASP A 77 -0.24 -3.25 9.27
CA ASP A 77 -1.67 -3.25 8.98
C ASP A 77 -1.97 -2.66 7.59
N VAL A 78 -1.35 -1.54 7.26
CA VAL A 78 -1.50 -0.92 5.93
C VAL A 78 -0.92 -1.83 4.85
N ALA A 79 0.22 -2.48 5.08
CA ALA A 79 0.77 -3.46 4.13
C ALA A 79 -0.21 -4.61 3.86
N VAL A 80 -0.85 -5.15 4.91
CA VAL A 80 -1.88 -6.20 4.80
C VAL A 80 -3.09 -5.70 4.03
N LEU A 81 -3.60 -4.50 4.34
CA LEU A 81 -4.76 -3.91 3.67
C LEU A 81 -4.50 -3.71 2.17
N ASP A 82 -3.36 -3.12 1.82
CA ASP A 82 -2.97 -2.89 0.43
C ASP A 82 -2.77 -4.21 -0.31
N TRP A 83 -2.14 -5.20 0.33
CA TRP A 83 -2.00 -6.53 -0.26
C TRP A 83 -3.35 -7.21 -0.49
N CYS A 84 -4.30 -7.08 0.46
CA CYS A 84 -5.64 -7.61 0.30
C CYS A 84 -6.34 -7.01 -0.92
N LYS A 85 -6.26 -5.69 -1.12
CA LYS A 85 -6.84 -5.01 -2.28
C LYS A 85 -6.25 -5.52 -3.61
N LEU A 86 -4.97 -5.89 -3.60
CA LEU A 86 -4.26 -6.41 -4.78
C LEU A 86 -4.61 -7.88 -5.07
N PHE A 87 -4.63 -8.75 -4.05
CA PHE A 87 -4.59 -10.22 -4.23
C PHE A 87 -5.72 -11.03 -3.60
N ALA A 88 -6.43 -10.49 -2.60
CA ALA A 88 -7.38 -11.28 -1.79
C ALA A 88 -8.83 -10.85 -2.02
N ASP A 89 -9.08 -9.54 -2.08
CA ASP A 89 -10.42 -9.00 -2.28
C ASP A 89 -10.76 -8.95 -3.77
N ARG A 90 -11.48 -9.97 -4.25
CA ARG A 90 -11.93 -10.05 -5.65
C ARG A 90 -12.85 -8.90 -6.07
N LYS A 91 -13.50 -8.23 -5.12
CA LYS A 91 -14.37 -7.07 -5.39
C LYS A 91 -13.59 -5.76 -5.47
N SER A 92 -12.33 -5.74 -5.03
CA SER A 92 -11.45 -4.57 -5.11
C SER A 92 -11.27 -4.11 -6.56
N LYS A 93 -11.42 -2.80 -6.78
CA LYS A 93 -11.12 -2.15 -8.06
C LYS A 93 -9.64 -2.25 -8.48
N HIS A 94 -8.75 -2.55 -7.52
CA HIS A 94 -7.31 -2.71 -7.75
C HIS A 94 -6.86 -4.18 -7.73
N HIS A 95 -7.79 -5.14 -7.76
CA HIS A 95 -7.43 -6.54 -7.77
C HIS A 95 -6.68 -6.90 -9.06
N TRP A 96 -5.60 -7.68 -8.99
CA TRP A 96 -4.72 -7.99 -10.13
C TRP A 96 -5.45 -8.51 -11.37
N ARG A 97 -6.53 -9.29 -11.18
CA ARG A 97 -7.39 -9.81 -12.26
C ARG A 97 -8.01 -8.73 -13.15
N ARG A 98 -8.07 -7.48 -12.68
CA ARG A 98 -8.64 -6.35 -13.42
C ARG A 98 -7.66 -5.69 -14.38
N VAL A 99 -6.37 -6.04 -14.30
CA VAL A 99 -5.27 -5.41 -15.06
C VAL A 99 -4.34 -6.42 -15.72
N VAL A 100 -4.65 -7.71 -15.58
CA VAL A 100 -3.95 -8.82 -16.23
C VAL A 100 -4.96 -9.59 -17.05
N ALA A 101 -4.66 -9.82 -18.32
CA ALA A 101 -5.56 -10.52 -19.25
C ALA A 101 -5.55 -12.03 -19.03
N ASP A 102 -4.39 -12.69 -19.15
CA ASP A 102 -4.27 -14.14 -18.93
C ASP A 102 -4.07 -14.45 -17.43
N HIS A 103 -5.16 -14.81 -16.76
CA HIS A 103 -5.15 -15.13 -15.34
C HIS A 103 -4.45 -16.43 -15.00
N SER A 104 -4.47 -17.40 -15.93
CA SER A 104 -3.88 -18.73 -15.71
C SER A 104 -2.37 -18.65 -15.81
N ALA A 105 -1.85 -18.03 -16.88
CA ALA A 105 -0.42 -17.80 -17.06
C ALA A 105 0.14 -16.94 -15.91
N PHE A 106 -0.57 -15.87 -15.53
CA PHE A 106 -0.14 -15.02 -14.41
C PHE A 106 0.00 -15.79 -13.10
N LEU A 107 -0.97 -16.63 -12.73
CA LEU A 107 -0.89 -17.40 -11.50
C LEU A 107 0.23 -18.45 -11.56
N LYS A 108 0.41 -19.12 -12.70
CA LYS A 108 1.52 -20.05 -12.91
C LYS A 108 2.87 -19.37 -12.69
N ASP A 109 3.09 -18.22 -13.32
CA ASP A 109 4.35 -17.47 -13.21
C ASP A 109 4.54 -16.90 -11.80
N LEU A 110 3.48 -16.42 -11.17
CA LEU A 110 3.51 -15.95 -9.79
C LEU A 110 3.93 -17.08 -8.83
N TYR A 111 3.33 -18.25 -8.97
CA TYR A 111 3.63 -19.41 -8.12
C TYR A 111 5.08 -19.86 -8.28
N ALA A 112 5.58 -19.90 -9.52
CA ALA A 112 6.99 -20.17 -9.81
C ALA A 112 7.91 -19.13 -9.16
N ALA A 113 7.63 -17.83 -9.32
CA ALA A 113 8.42 -16.74 -8.75
C ALA A 113 8.42 -16.74 -7.20
N LEU A 114 7.31 -17.16 -6.60
CA LEU A 114 7.18 -17.29 -5.14
C LEU A 114 7.76 -18.58 -4.59
N GLN A 115 8.00 -19.59 -5.44
CA GLN A 115 8.36 -20.96 -5.08
C GLN A 115 7.33 -21.59 -4.15
N VAL A 116 6.06 -21.50 -4.52
CA VAL A 116 4.94 -22.08 -3.77
C VAL A 116 3.98 -22.81 -4.70
N THR A 117 3.28 -23.78 -4.17
CA THR A 117 2.13 -24.39 -4.82
C THR A 117 0.89 -23.51 -4.71
N ASP A 118 -0.10 -23.78 -5.54
CA ASP A 118 -1.43 -23.16 -5.47
C ASP A 118 -2.12 -23.38 -4.11
N LYS A 119 -1.94 -24.56 -3.50
CA LYS A 119 -2.45 -24.88 -2.16
C LYS A 119 -1.80 -23.99 -1.09
N GLU A 120 -0.49 -23.82 -1.14
CA GLU A 120 0.25 -22.96 -0.21
C GLU A 120 -0.08 -21.48 -0.41
N TYR A 121 -0.21 -21.02 -1.66
CA TYR A 121 -0.61 -19.66 -1.96
C TYR A 121 -2.01 -19.36 -1.41
N ARG A 122 -2.97 -20.28 -1.58
CA ARG A 122 -4.29 -20.17 -0.95
C ARG A 122 -4.22 -20.11 0.57
N ALA A 123 -3.31 -20.85 1.20
CA ALA A 123 -3.10 -20.78 2.64
C ALA A 123 -2.59 -19.40 3.08
N VAL A 124 -1.69 -18.79 2.30
CA VAL A 124 -1.23 -17.41 2.51
C VAL A 124 -2.39 -16.44 2.43
N VAL A 125 -3.19 -16.49 1.35
CA VAL A 125 -4.38 -15.62 1.18
C VAL A 125 -5.31 -15.73 2.40
N ARG A 126 -5.62 -16.96 2.85
CA ARG A 126 -6.44 -17.18 4.05
C ARG A 126 -5.83 -16.57 5.30
N SER A 127 -4.52 -16.74 5.52
CA SER A 127 -3.86 -16.16 6.70
C SER A 127 -3.91 -14.63 6.72
N VAL A 128 -3.73 -13.99 5.56
CA VAL A 128 -3.77 -12.51 5.46
C VAL A 128 -5.20 -12.01 5.66
N LEU A 129 -6.20 -12.67 5.07
CA LEU A 129 -7.61 -12.33 5.28
C LEU A 129 -8.04 -12.50 6.73
N ARG A 130 -7.59 -13.57 7.40
CA ARG A 130 -7.83 -13.78 8.83
C ARG A 130 -7.21 -12.65 9.64
N TYR A 131 -5.94 -12.31 9.40
CA TYR A 131 -5.29 -11.18 10.06
C TYR A 131 -6.09 -9.88 9.88
N ARG A 132 -6.43 -9.53 8.64
CA ARG A 132 -7.21 -8.32 8.33
C ARG A 132 -8.54 -8.31 9.09
N ASN A 133 -9.33 -9.37 8.96
CA ASN A 133 -10.67 -9.38 9.54
C ASN A 133 -10.59 -9.34 11.06
N LYS A 134 -9.73 -10.15 11.67
CA LYS A 134 -9.69 -10.35 13.12
C LYS A 134 -8.99 -9.24 13.88
N PHE A 135 -7.94 -8.65 13.31
CA PHE A 135 -7.08 -7.71 14.04
C PHE A 135 -7.09 -6.28 13.49
N VAL A 136 -7.42 -6.08 12.22
CA VAL A 136 -7.39 -4.74 11.59
C VAL A 136 -8.78 -4.14 11.43
N ALA A 137 -9.73 -4.93 10.94
CA ALA A 137 -11.05 -4.43 10.56
C ALA A 137 -12.09 -4.51 11.69
N HIS A 138 -12.05 -5.57 12.50
CA HIS A 138 -13.08 -5.82 13.52
C HIS A 138 -12.53 -5.79 14.95
N LEU A 139 -11.21 -5.89 15.15
CA LEU A 139 -10.56 -6.01 16.46
C LEU A 139 -11.31 -7.01 17.37
N ASP A 140 -11.45 -8.24 16.86
CA ASP A 140 -12.18 -9.32 17.51
C ASP A 140 -11.46 -9.80 18.80
N GLU A 141 -12.11 -10.68 19.56
CA GLU A 141 -11.63 -11.21 20.84
C GLU A 141 -10.39 -12.14 20.77
N GLU A 142 -9.78 -12.28 19.59
CA GLU A 142 -8.59 -13.12 19.46
C GLU A 142 -7.39 -12.53 20.20
N ARG A 143 -6.82 -13.30 21.13
CA ARG A 143 -5.71 -12.85 21.98
C ARG A 143 -4.33 -12.99 21.35
N VAL A 144 -4.21 -13.70 20.22
CA VAL A 144 -2.93 -14.01 19.59
C VAL A 144 -2.92 -13.56 18.14
N MET A 145 -2.12 -12.53 17.86
CA MET A 145 -1.93 -12.00 16.52
C MET A 145 -0.94 -12.86 15.72
N ASN A 146 -1.47 -13.68 14.81
CA ASN A 146 -0.65 -14.45 13.87
C ASN A 146 -0.26 -13.60 12.66
N ILE A 147 0.95 -13.02 12.70
CA ILE A 147 1.47 -12.17 11.62
C ILE A 147 1.65 -13.00 10.33
N PRO A 148 1.08 -12.57 9.18
CA PRO A 148 1.24 -13.29 7.93
C PRO A 148 2.70 -13.37 7.46
N ARG A 149 2.99 -14.31 6.55
CA ARG A 149 4.33 -14.47 5.96
C ARG A 149 4.71 -13.27 5.07
N MET A 150 5.19 -12.18 5.67
CA MET A 150 5.46 -10.89 5.01
C MET A 150 6.39 -10.98 3.81
N ARG A 151 7.31 -11.98 3.81
CA ARG A 151 8.18 -12.27 2.66
C ARG A 151 7.38 -12.57 1.38
N LEU A 152 6.30 -13.34 1.49
CA LEU A 152 5.47 -13.72 0.34
C LEU A 152 4.64 -12.54 -0.15
N LEU A 153 4.13 -11.70 0.76
CA LEU A 153 3.42 -10.48 0.40
C LEU A 153 4.34 -9.53 -0.39
N ARG A 154 5.57 -9.35 0.09
CA ARG A 154 6.59 -8.53 -0.60
C ARG A 154 6.88 -9.07 -2.00
N LYS A 155 7.18 -10.37 -2.11
CA LYS A 155 7.55 -10.99 -3.40
C LYS A 155 6.39 -10.91 -4.40
N SER A 156 5.14 -11.14 -3.98
CA SER A 156 4.00 -11.11 -4.91
C SER A 156 3.68 -9.69 -5.36
N SER A 157 3.74 -8.69 -4.47
CA SER A 157 3.58 -7.29 -4.83
C SER A 157 4.68 -6.81 -5.78
N ALA A 158 5.93 -7.24 -5.55
CA ALA A 158 7.04 -6.95 -6.45
C ALA A 158 6.87 -7.61 -7.83
N PHE A 159 6.42 -8.86 -7.86
CA PHE A 159 6.13 -9.58 -9.10
C PHE A 159 5.06 -8.87 -9.94
N LEU A 160 3.92 -8.51 -9.33
CA LEU A 160 2.85 -7.79 -10.01
C LEU A 160 3.33 -6.43 -10.53
N TYR A 161 4.06 -5.66 -9.72
CA TYR A 161 4.62 -4.38 -10.15
C TYR A 161 5.51 -4.51 -11.39
N ASN A 162 6.48 -5.43 -11.34
CA ASN A 162 7.42 -5.64 -12.43
C ASN A 162 6.69 -6.14 -13.69
N ARG A 163 5.70 -7.03 -13.54
CA ARG A 163 4.89 -7.52 -14.66
C ARG A 163 4.15 -6.39 -15.37
N LEU A 164 3.49 -5.51 -14.62
CA LEU A 164 2.77 -4.36 -15.20
C LEU A 164 3.73 -3.37 -15.87
N ARG A 165 4.93 -3.19 -15.30
CA ARG A 165 5.95 -2.29 -15.86
C ARG A 165 6.61 -2.83 -17.13
N SER A 166 6.79 -4.14 -17.24
CA SER A 166 7.36 -4.80 -18.42
C SER A 166 6.36 -4.99 -19.56
N ASP A 167 5.07 -4.81 -19.31
CA ASP A 167 4.03 -4.99 -20.33
C ASP A 167 4.06 -3.81 -21.31
N ALA A 168 4.72 -4.00 -22.46
CA ALA A 168 4.89 -3.01 -23.51
C ALA A 168 3.56 -2.48 -24.07
N VAL A 169 2.48 -3.26 -23.93
CA VAL A 169 1.12 -2.87 -24.36
C VAL A 169 0.56 -1.75 -23.47
N GLN A 170 1.01 -1.66 -22.21
CA GLN A 170 0.36 -0.78 -21.24
C GLN A 170 0.83 0.68 -21.31
N GLN A 171 1.84 1.04 -22.14
CA GLN A 171 2.44 2.39 -22.30
C GLN A 171 2.20 3.29 -21.07
N LEU A 172 2.58 2.80 -19.89
CA LEU A 172 2.15 3.44 -18.67
C LEU A 172 2.93 4.74 -18.48
N PRO A 173 2.26 5.90 -18.35
CA PRO A 173 2.88 7.08 -17.78
C PRO A 173 3.01 6.83 -16.27
N LEU A 174 3.94 5.94 -15.91
CA LEU A 174 4.35 5.73 -14.53
C LEU A 174 5.07 6.96 -13.99
N GLY A 175 5.52 7.88 -14.84
CA GLY A 175 6.13 9.15 -14.45
C GLY A 175 7.32 8.92 -13.51
N ASP A 176 7.17 9.39 -12.28
CA ASP A 176 8.09 9.27 -11.15
C ASP A 176 8.12 7.88 -10.49
N ALA A 177 7.33 6.90 -10.96
CA ALA A 177 7.31 5.59 -10.32
C ALA A 177 8.64 4.83 -10.48
N PRO A 178 9.06 4.08 -9.45
CA PRO A 178 10.39 3.48 -9.36
C PRO A 178 10.76 2.57 -10.52
N ALA A 179 12.03 2.57 -10.96
CA ALA A 179 12.47 1.70 -12.06
C ALA A 179 12.17 0.20 -11.84
N THR A 180 12.33 -0.29 -10.60
CA THR A 180 11.98 -1.66 -10.22
C THR A 180 11.39 -1.72 -8.81
N ALA A 181 10.58 -2.74 -8.53
CA ALA A 181 10.07 -3.00 -7.18
C ALA A 181 11.19 -3.25 -6.17
N ALA A 182 12.29 -3.89 -6.60
CA ALA A 182 13.43 -4.20 -5.73
C ALA A 182 14.15 -2.91 -5.30
N HIS A 183 14.41 -2.01 -6.24
CA HIS A 183 15.03 -0.72 -5.95
C HIS A 183 14.14 0.11 -5.00
N HIS A 184 12.83 0.18 -5.28
CA HIS A 184 11.87 0.88 -4.42
C HIS A 184 11.87 0.36 -2.99
N TYR A 185 11.77 -0.95 -2.82
CA TYR A 185 11.78 -1.57 -1.50
C TYR A 185 13.07 -1.29 -0.75
N ALA A 186 14.22 -1.40 -1.42
CA ALA A 186 15.53 -1.14 -0.80
C ALA A 186 15.69 0.32 -0.39
N PHE A 187 15.24 1.25 -1.23
CA PHE A 187 15.24 2.68 -0.93
C PHE A 187 14.38 3.00 0.30
N MET A 188 13.13 2.54 0.32
CA MET A 188 12.21 2.76 1.45
C MET A 188 12.70 2.09 2.74
N TYR A 189 13.33 0.92 2.64
CA TYR A 189 13.93 0.24 3.79
C TYR A 189 15.08 1.08 4.37
N ARG A 190 15.99 1.59 3.53
CA ARG A 190 17.10 2.44 4.00
C ARG A 190 16.60 3.71 4.67
N GLN A 191 15.61 4.39 4.11
CA GLN A 191 15.01 5.57 4.73
C GLN A 191 14.44 5.25 6.12
N ALA A 192 13.67 4.16 6.25
CA ALA A 192 13.10 3.79 7.53
C ALA A 192 14.18 3.40 8.57
N ILE A 193 15.28 2.78 8.14
CA ILE A 193 16.41 2.49 9.02
C ILE A 193 17.05 3.79 9.53
N GLN A 194 17.28 4.77 8.65
CA GLN A 194 17.83 6.09 9.02
C GLN A 194 16.93 6.80 10.04
N GLU A 195 15.60 6.75 9.85
CA GLU A 195 14.64 7.30 10.80
C GLU A 195 14.66 6.59 12.16
N HIS A 196 14.84 5.27 12.19
CA HIS A 196 15.02 4.56 13.44
C HIS A 196 16.34 4.93 14.13
N ASP A 197 17.44 5.04 13.37
CA ASP A 197 18.76 5.35 13.92
C ASP A 197 18.83 6.76 14.50
N SER A 198 18.17 7.74 13.89
CA SER A 198 18.10 9.11 14.42
C SER A 198 17.36 9.22 15.76
N HIS A 199 16.53 8.21 16.09
CA HIS A 199 15.70 8.19 17.29
C HIS A 199 16.07 7.08 18.29
N ALA A 200 17.09 6.26 18.04
CA ALA A 200 17.47 5.12 18.89
C ALA A 200 18.15 5.49 20.23
N LYS A 201 18.00 6.73 20.70
CA LYS A 201 18.48 7.23 21.99
C LYS A 201 17.52 6.89 23.13
#